data_AF-A0A1H7BAL6-F1
#
_entry.id   AF-A0A1H7BAL6-F1
#
_cell.length_a   1.000
_cell.length_b   1.000
_cell.length_c   1.000
_cell.angle_alpha   90.00
_cell.angle_beta   90.00
_cell.angle_gamma   90.00
#
_symmetry.space_group_name_H-M   'P 1'
#
loop_
_entity.id
_entity.type
_entity.pdbx_description
1 polymer ?
#
loop_
_entity_poly.entity_id
_entity_poly.type
_entity_poly.pdbx_seq_one_letter_code
_entity_poly.pdbx_strand_id
1 'polypeptide(L)'
;MRNFENKDKTTSEKHLEELELFLNEFRKVTMTQNEHIHSMLDQIFDDPEALSHFNHQLISVCMQALVADMMKNGKMSEQEFQEQSKRPSPRILEPYGLTYQQYRALLSGNGTYKTYITFKRILERNGFDFEKLFYSEKLIKIAYAIIERKNSGNYKISVLSQKD
;
A
#
# COMPACT_ATOMS: atom_id res chain seq x y z
N MET A 1 -29.68 -13.46 -36.22
CA MET A 1 -28.71 -14.07 -35.28
C MET A 1 -27.56 -13.11 -35.06
N ARG A 2 -27.46 -12.56 -33.85
CA ARG A 2 -26.23 -12.27 -33.09
C ARG A 2 -26.67 -11.57 -31.81
N ASN A 3 -26.93 -12.39 -30.79
CA ASN A 3 -27.07 -11.90 -29.43
C ASN A 3 -25.74 -11.26 -29.07
N PHE A 4 -25.76 -9.98 -28.74
CA PHE A 4 -24.66 -9.33 -28.05
C PHE A 4 -24.56 -9.98 -26.68
N GLU A 5 -23.57 -10.85 -26.50
CA GLU A 5 -23.14 -11.28 -25.18
C GLU A 5 -22.63 -10.05 -24.42
N ASN A 6 -23.52 -9.37 -23.71
CA ASN A 6 -23.12 -8.69 -22.49
C ASN A 6 -22.72 -9.79 -21.50
N LYS A 7 -21.45 -10.20 -21.55
CA LYS A 7 -20.86 -10.96 -20.44
C LYS A 7 -20.77 -9.99 -19.27
N ASP A 8 -21.68 -10.16 -18.31
CA ASP A 8 -21.53 -9.56 -17.00
C ASP A 8 -20.14 -9.93 -16.47
N LYS A 9 -19.27 -8.93 -16.30
CA LYS A 9 -17.94 -9.13 -15.72
C LYS A 9 -18.10 -9.77 -14.34
N THR A 10 -17.27 -10.76 -14.04
CA THR A 10 -17.26 -11.38 -12.73
C THR A 10 -16.93 -10.34 -11.66
N THR A 11 -17.33 -10.58 -10.41
CA THR A 11 -17.02 -9.69 -9.27
C THR A 11 -15.53 -9.37 -9.18
N SER A 12 -14.70 -10.35 -9.54
CA SER A 12 -13.26 -10.21 -9.48
C SER A 12 -12.64 -9.51 -10.66
N GLU A 13 -13.18 -9.67 -11.87
CA GLU A 13 -12.79 -8.86 -13.02
C GLU A 13 -13.05 -7.38 -12.74
N LYS A 14 -14.18 -7.05 -12.10
CA LYS A 14 -14.46 -5.67 -11.64
C LYS A 14 -13.46 -5.19 -10.60
N HIS A 15 -13.15 -6.02 -9.60
CA HIS A 15 -12.18 -5.68 -8.55
C HIS A 15 -10.76 -5.51 -9.10
N LEU A 16 -10.37 -6.33 -10.08
CA LEU A 16 -9.09 -6.22 -10.77
C LEU A 16 -9.03 -4.92 -11.60
N GLU A 17 -10.10 -4.55 -12.28
CA GLU A 17 -10.19 -3.25 -12.98
C GLU A 17 -10.10 -2.07 -12.03
N GLU A 18 -10.80 -2.11 -10.89
CA GLU A 18 -10.70 -1.08 -9.84
C GLU A 18 -9.27 -0.98 -9.30
N LEU A 19 -8.62 -2.11 -9.05
CA LEU A 19 -7.22 -2.16 -8.64
C LEU A 19 -6.28 -1.66 -9.74
N GLU A 20 -6.49 -2.03 -11.00
CA GLU A 20 -5.69 -1.51 -12.12
C GLU A 20 -5.86 0.01 -12.29
N LEU A 21 -7.08 0.54 -12.13
CA LEU A 21 -7.35 1.98 -12.12
C LEU A 21 -6.62 2.66 -10.96
N PHE A 22 -6.76 2.13 -9.75
CA PHE A 22 -6.06 2.61 -8.56
C PHE A 22 -4.53 2.60 -8.77
N LEU A 23 -3.97 1.48 -9.22
CA LEU A 23 -2.53 1.34 -9.49
C LEU A 23 -2.06 2.25 -10.63
N ASN A 24 -2.92 2.52 -11.62
CA ASN A 24 -2.64 3.49 -12.67
C ASN A 24 -2.58 4.93 -12.13
N GLU A 25 -3.32 5.28 -11.07
CA GLU A 25 -3.13 6.55 -10.37
C GLU A 25 -1.70 6.66 -9.81
N PHE A 26 -1.15 5.58 -9.26
CA PHE A 26 0.22 5.55 -8.74
C PHE A 26 1.29 5.50 -9.82
N ARG A 27 1.01 4.87 -10.97
CA ARG A 27 1.95 4.84 -12.11
C ARG A 27 2.18 6.22 -12.74
N LYS A 28 1.18 7.09 -12.67
CA LYS A 28 1.21 8.49 -13.13
C LYS A 28 1.99 9.41 -12.20
N VAL A 29 2.32 8.97 -10.98
CA VAL A 29 3.19 9.72 -10.08
C VAL A 29 4.58 9.74 -10.69
N THR A 30 4.97 10.87 -11.26
CA THR A 30 6.37 11.21 -11.49
C THR A 30 7.05 11.43 -10.15
N MET A 31 8.30 10.99 -9.96
CA MET A 31 9.12 11.46 -8.83
C MET A 31 8.98 12.98 -8.79
N THR A 32 8.31 13.50 -7.76
CA THR A 32 8.02 14.90 -7.71
C THR A 32 9.33 15.59 -7.33
N GLN A 33 9.81 16.50 -8.17
CA GLN A 33 10.85 17.47 -7.78
C GLN A 33 10.29 18.52 -6.80
N ASN A 34 9.16 18.22 -6.18
CA ASN A 34 8.44 19.12 -5.30
C ASN A 34 9.11 19.10 -3.93
N GLU A 35 10.00 20.07 -3.70
CA GLU A 35 10.76 20.23 -2.45
C GLU A 35 9.85 20.21 -1.22
N HIS A 36 8.61 20.69 -1.33
CA HIS A 36 7.64 20.65 -0.25
C HIS A 36 7.25 19.21 0.15
N ILE A 37 7.10 18.30 -0.83
CA ILE A 37 6.77 16.90 -0.57
C ILE A 37 7.93 16.18 0.12
N HIS A 38 9.18 16.48 -0.29
CA HIS A 38 10.37 15.96 0.39
C HIS A 38 10.44 16.47 1.83
N SER A 39 10.18 17.75 2.06
CA SER A 39 10.12 18.32 3.43
C SER A 39 9.02 17.72 4.30
N MET A 40 7.85 17.41 3.74
CA MET A 40 6.78 16.70 4.47
C MET A 40 7.22 15.27 4.82
N LEU A 41 7.92 14.61 3.90
CA LEU A 41 8.43 13.25 4.11
C LEU A 41 9.51 13.23 5.20
N ASP A 42 10.42 14.20 5.23
CA ASP A 42 11.41 14.34 6.31
C ASP A 42 10.72 14.47 7.68
N GLN A 43 9.69 15.32 7.78
CA GLN A 43 8.92 15.46 9.01
C GLN A 43 8.17 14.17 9.40
N ILE A 44 7.69 13.39 8.43
CA ILE A 44 7.12 12.07 8.69
C ILE A 44 8.18 11.14 9.28
N PHE A 45 9.42 11.17 8.79
CA PHE A 45 10.51 10.36 9.32
C PHE A 45 10.90 10.73 10.76
N ASP A 46 10.69 11.99 11.15
CA ASP A 46 10.96 12.48 12.50
C ASP A 46 9.79 12.22 13.49
N ASP A 47 8.58 11.92 13.03
CA ASP A 47 7.41 11.57 13.88
C ASP A 47 7.10 10.06 13.83
N PRO A 48 7.34 9.29 14.91
CA PRO A 48 7.15 7.83 14.91
C PRO A 48 5.74 7.35 14.55
N GLU A 49 4.70 8.11 14.90
CA GLU A 49 3.32 7.73 14.62
C GLU A 49 2.97 8.00 13.15
N ALA A 50 3.37 9.15 12.62
CA ALA A 50 3.21 9.47 11.21
C ALA A 50 4.00 8.48 10.35
N LEU A 51 5.23 8.13 10.74
CA LEU A 51 6.05 7.12 10.08
C LEU A 51 5.38 5.75 10.09
N SER A 52 4.86 5.31 11.23
CA SER A 52 4.14 4.03 11.30
C SER A 52 2.89 4.05 10.43
N HIS A 53 2.15 5.16 10.39
CA HIS A 53 0.96 5.28 9.56
C HIS A 53 1.30 5.26 8.06
N PHE A 54 2.30 6.03 7.66
CA PHE A 54 2.81 6.07 6.29
C PHE A 54 3.23 4.67 5.82
N ASN A 55 4.05 3.98 6.60
CA ASN A 55 4.49 2.63 6.27
C ASN A 55 3.34 1.63 6.21
N HIS A 56 2.36 1.73 7.12
CA HIS A 56 1.19 0.88 7.07
C HIS A 56 0.44 1.04 5.74
N GLN A 57 0.23 2.28 5.28
CA GLN A 57 -0.45 2.56 4.03
C GLN A 57 0.37 2.11 2.82
N LEU A 58 1.64 2.51 2.75
CA LEU A 58 2.54 2.17 1.66
C LEU A 58 2.62 0.66 1.48
N ILE A 59 2.94 -0.08 2.54
CA ILE A 59 3.08 -1.54 2.48
C ILE A 59 1.74 -2.20 2.12
N SER A 60 0.60 -1.69 2.60
CA SER A 60 -0.72 -2.21 2.24
C SER A 60 -1.03 -2.06 0.75
N VAL A 61 -0.74 -0.88 0.17
CA VAL A 61 -0.89 -0.63 -1.28
C VAL A 61 0.02 -1.55 -2.08
N CYS A 62 1.26 -1.71 -1.64
CA CYS A 62 2.22 -2.62 -2.26
C CYS A 62 1.75 -4.08 -2.26
N MET A 63 1.12 -4.52 -1.17
CA MET A 63 0.56 -5.87 -1.06
C MET A 63 -0.64 -6.07 -1.99
N GLN A 64 -1.53 -5.08 -2.09
CA GLN A 64 -2.66 -5.13 -3.03
C GLN A 64 -2.17 -5.19 -4.48
N ALA A 65 -1.13 -4.42 -4.81
CA ALA A 65 -0.48 -4.48 -6.12
C ALA A 65 0.04 -5.89 -6.43
N LEU A 66 0.73 -6.51 -5.46
CA LEU A 66 1.25 -7.87 -5.59
C LEU A 66 0.14 -8.90 -5.78
N VAL A 67 -0.96 -8.81 -5.03
CA VAL A 67 -2.12 -9.70 -5.17
C VAL A 67 -2.76 -9.58 -6.55
N ALA A 68 -2.92 -8.36 -7.07
CA ALA A 68 -3.44 -8.12 -8.41
C ALA A 68 -2.54 -8.73 -9.50
N ASP A 69 -1.22 -8.59 -9.37
CA ASP A 69 -0.26 -9.21 -10.29
C ASP A 69 -0.29 -10.75 -10.22
N MET A 70 -0.38 -11.32 -9.02
CA MET A 70 -0.49 -12.77 -8.84
C MET A 70 -1.74 -13.32 -9.54
N MET A 71 -2.88 -12.65 -9.43
CA MET A 71 -4.10 -13.02 -10.14
C MET A 71 -3.92 -12.91 -11.66
N LYS A 72 -3.39 -11.77 -12.15
CA LYS A 72 -3.15 -11.53 -13.58
C LYS A 72 -2.23 -12.57 -14.22
N ASN A 73 -1.24 -13.04 -13.47
CA ASN A 73 -0.28 -14.05 -13.91
C ASN A 73 -0.73 -15.50 -13.65
N GLY A 74 -1.98 -15.72 -13.20
CA GLY A 74 -2.51 -17.06 -12.92
C GLY A 74 -1.83 -17.78 -11.76
N LYS A 75 -1.13 -17.05 -10.88
CA LYS A 75 -0.47 -17.57 -9.67
C LYS A 75 -1.43 -17.69 -8.48
N MET A 76 -2.68 -17.27 -8.66
CA MET A 76 -3.71 -17.24 -7.64
C MET A 76 -5.05 -17.58 -8.30
N SER A 77 -5.88 -18.37 -7.63
CA SER A 77 -7.24 -18.66 -8.05
C SER A 77 -8.17 -17.48 -7.76
N GLU A 78 -9.34 -17.49 -8.39
CA GLU A 78 -10.33 -16.44 -8.22
C GLU A 78 -10.83 -16.29 -6.77
N GLN A 79 -11.02 -17.44 -6.11
CA GLN A 79 -11.42 -17.48 -4.72
C GLN A 79 -10.34 -16.90 -3.80
N GLU A 80 -9.08 -17.29 -4.02
CA GLU A 80 -7.95 -16.73 -3.28
C GLU A 80 -7.81 -15.22 -3.51
N PHE A 81 -8.03 -14.74 -4.74
CA PHE A 81 -7.99 -13.31 -5.03
C PHE A 81 -9.07 -12.52 -4.27
N GLN A 82 -10.29 -13.04 -4.16
CA GLN A 82 -11.35 -12.39 -3.37
C GLN A 82 -11.04 -12.32 -1.88
N GLU A 83 -10.35 -13.33 -1.34
CA GLU A 83 -9.90 -13.34 0.05
C GLU A 83 -8.73 -12.36 0.27
N GLN A 84 -7.75 -12.40 -0.63
CA GLN A 84 -6.50 -11.64 -0.51
C GLN A 84 -6.64 -10.17 -0.91
N SER A 85 -7.56 -9.81 -1.81
CA SER A 85 -7.77 -8.42 -2.25
C SER A 85 -8.30 -7.51 -1.14
N LYS A 86 -9.15 -8.06 -0.25
CA LYS A 86 -9.70 -7.33 0.91
C LYS A 86 -8.66 -7.14 2.02
N ARG A 87 -7.91 -8.19 2.31
CA ARG A 87 -6.89 -8.19 3.37
C ARG A 87 -5.75 -9.11 2.97
N PRO A 88 -4.73 -8.59 2.27
CA PRO A 88 -3.59 -9.39 1.85
C PRO A 88 -2.91 -10.07 3.04
N SER A 89 -2.77 -11.38 2.96
CA SER A 89 -2.04 -12.18 3.92
C SER A 89 -0.55 -12.01 3.68
N PRO A 90 0.27 -11.81 4.72
CA PRO A 90 1.73 -11.71 4.56
C PRO A 90 2.36 -13.00 4.05
N ARG A 91 1.64 -14.13 4.12
CA ARG A 91 2.12 -15.43 3.62
C ARG A 91 2.47 -15.39 2.13
N ILE A 92 1.86 -14.50 1.35
CA ILE A 92 2.22 -14.33 -0.08
C ILE A 92 3.68 -13.88 -0.27
N LEU A 93 4.33 -13.36 0.78
CA LEU A 93 5.72 -12.92 0.76
C LEU A 93 6.72 -14.02 1.15
N GLU A 94 6.25 -15.13 1.76
CA GLU A 94 7.11 -16.23 2.22
C GLU A 94 7.90 -16.88 1.07
N PRO A 95 7.33 -17.13 -0.13
CA PRO A 95 8.08 -17.64 -1.28
C PRO A 95 9.23 -16.72 -1.72
N TYR A 96 9.18 -15.45 -1.33
CA TYR A 96 10.21 -14.46 -1.62
C TYR A 96 11.21 -14.28 -0.47
N GLY A 97 11.13 -15.12 0.57
CA GLY A 97 12.05 -15.11 1.71
C GLY A 97 11.79 -14.03 2.74
N LEU A 98 10.58 -13.46 2.78
CA LEU A 98 10.19 -12.46 3.77
C LEU A 98 9.19 -13.06 4.76
N THR A 99 9.58 -13.11 6.03
CA THR A 99 8.78 -13.76 7.09
C THR A 99 7.66 -12.86 7.60
N TYR A 100 6.65 -13.44 8.24
CA TYR A 100 5.59 -12.68 8.89
C TYR A 100 6.11 -11.62 9.88
N GLN A 101 7.14 -11.94 10.66
CA GLN A 101 7.74 -11.00 11.62
C GLN A 101 8.42 -9.83 10.91
N GLN A 102 9.14 -10.10 9.82
CA GLN A 102 9.76 -9.08 8.98
C GLN A 102 8.71 -8.17 8.33
N TYR A 103 7.60 -8.73 7.86
CA TYR A 103 6.47 -7.96 7.35
C TYR A 103 5.86 -7.05 8.44
N ARG A 104 5.64 -7.57 9.64
CA ARG A 104 5.13 -6.76 10.77
C ARG A 104 6.08 -5.63 11.16
N ALA A 105 7.38 -5.86 11.07
CA ALA A 105 8.39 -4.82 11.28
C ALA A 105 8.27 -3.71 10.21
N LEU A 106 8.09 -4.05 8.93
CA LEU A 106 7.84 -3.07 7.87
C LEU A 106 6.61 -2.21 8.15
N LEU A 107 5.47 -2.84 8.50
CA LEU A 107 4.23 -2.11 8.78
C LEU A 107 4.34 -1.09 9.94
N SER A 108 5.23 -1.34 10.89
CA SER A 108 5.43 -0.48 12.06
C SER A 108 6.58 0.51 11.89
N GLY A 109 7.21 0.57 10.71
CA GLY A 109 8.38 1.41 10.48
C GLY A 109 9.67 0.93 11.17
N ASN A 110 9.64 -0.24 11.81
CA ASN A 110 10.78 -0.84 12.52
C ASN A 110 11.53 -1.89 11.66
N GLY A 111 11.23 -1.93 10.36
CA GLY A 111 11.88 -2.84 9.43
C GLY A 111 13.36 -2.52 9.29
N THR A 112 14.21 -3.56 9.30
CA THR A 112 15.63 -3.35 8.98
C THR A 112 15.79 -2.90 7.53
N TYR A 113 16.90 -2.22 7.21
CA TYR A 113 17.25 -1.87 5.82
C TYR A 113 17.19 -3.09 4.89
N LYS A 114 17.71 -4.24 5.34
CA LYS A 114 17.66 -5.50 4.58
C LYS A 114 16.22 -5.93 4.30
N THR A 115 15.32 -5.79 5.28
CA THR A 115 13.90 -6.12 5.11
C THR A 115 13.24 -5.21 4.08
N TYR A 116 13.48 -3.89 4.16
CA TYR A 116 12.95 -2.92 3.20
C TYR A 116 13.43 -3.19 1.78
N ILE A 117 14.73 -3.39 1.58
CA ILE A 117 15.30 -3.71 0.28
C ILE A 117 14.75 -5.02 -0.28
N THR A 118 14.54 -6.02 0.58
CA THR A 118 13.93 -7.29 0.16
C THR A 118 12.52 -7.06 -0.34
N PHE A 119 11.70 -6.31 0.42
CA PHE A 119 10.33 -5.98 0.02
C PHE A 119 10.27 -5.15 -1.26
N LYS A 120 11.10 -4.10 -1.37
CA LYS A 120 11.26 -3.30 -2.59
C LYS A 120 11.55 -4.19 -3.81
N ARG A 121 12.54 -5.08 -3.71
CA ARG A 121 12.91 -6.01 -4.79
C ARG A 121 11.77 -6.96 -5.17
N ILE A 122 10.93 -7.38 -4.23
CA ILE A 122 9.75 -8.20 -4.52
C ILE A 122 8.81 -7.43 -5.43
N LEU A 123 8.51 -6.17 -5.11
CA LEU A 123 7.64 -5.35 -5.94
C LEU A 123 8.22 -5.06 -7.32
N GLU A 124 9.49 -4.67 -7.39
CA GLU A 124 10.15 -4.35 -8.65
C GLU A 124 10.21 -5.58 -9.58
N ARG A 125 10.42 -6.78 -9.03
CA ARG A 125 10.36 -8.04 -9.79
C ARG A 125 8.98 -8.36 -10.35
N ASN A 126 7.92 -7.86 -9.73
CA ASN A 126 6.55 -7.98 -10.22
C ASN A 126 6.12 -6.72 -11.00
N GLY A 127 7.07 -5.91 -11.47
CA GLY A 127 6.81 -4.78 -12.38
C GLY A 127 6.25 -3.53 -11.69
N PHE A 128 6.35 -3.44 -10.37
CA PHE A 128 5.91 -2.26 -9.62
C PHE A 128 7.11 -1.38 -9.23
N ASP A 129 7.04 -0.11 -9.59
CA ASP A 129 8.02 0.90 -9.21
C ASP A 129 7.76 1.33 -7.76
N PHE A 130 8.56 0.77 -6.83
CA PHE A 130 8.44 1.07 -5.40
C PHE A 130 8.69 2.54 -5.10
N GLU A 131 9.62 3.20 -5.81
CA GLU A 131 9.95 4.60 -5.57
C GLU A 131 8.76 5.51 -5.89
N LYS A 132 8.00 5.23 -6.96
CA LYS A 132 6.77 5.97 -7.25
C LYS A 132 5.71 5.83 -6.17
N LEU A 133 5.59 4.65 -5.56
CA LEU A 133 4.66 4.42 -4.45
C LEU A 133 5.15 5.14 -3.19
N PHE A 134 6.43 5.04 -2.89
CA PHE A 134 7.06 5.67 -1.74
C PHE A 134 6.97 7.21 -1.80
N TYR A 135 7.25 7.81 -2.95
CA TYR A 135 7.12 9.26 -3.17
C TYR A 135 5.72 9.71 -3.61
N SER A 136 4.69 8.90 -3.34
CA SER A 136 3.31 9.28 -3.65
C SER A 136 2.88 10.48 -2.80
N GLU A 137 2.63 11.63 -3.45
CA GLU A 137 2.13 12.82 -2.74
C GLU A 137 0.85 12.54 -1.95
N LYS A 138 0.00 11.64 -2.46
CA LYS A 138 -1.26 11.26 -1.80
C LYS A 138 -0.99 10.58 -0.47
N LEU A 139 -0.10 9.58 -0.46
CA LEU A 139 0.26 8.87 0.79
C LEU A 139 0.98 9.80 1.77
N ILE A 140 1.89 10.63 1.27
CA ILE A 140 2.63 11.61 2.08
C ILE A 140 1.68 12.61 2.73
N LYS A 141 0.76 13.21 1.97
CA LYS A 141 -0.23 14.16 2.51
C LYS A 141 -1.14 13.54 3.57
N ILE A 142 -1.57 12.29 3.38
CA ILE A 142 -2.41 11.60 4.37
C ILE A 142 -1.64 11.35 5.66
N ALA A 143 -0.41 10.87 5.59
CA ALA A 143 0.42 10.65 6.78
C ALA A 143 0.77 11.97 7.48
N TYR A 144 1.10 13.02 6.73
CA TYR A 144 1.44 14.33 7.27
C TYR A 144 0.26 14.98 8.03
N ALA A 145 -0.98 14.71 7.62
CA ALA A 145 -2.16 15.20 8.35
C ALA A 145 -2.19 14.77 9.83
N ILE A 146 -1.49 13.69 10.22
CA ILE A 146 -1.32 13.30 11.63
C ILE A 146 -0.50 14.35 12.38
N ILE A 147 0.61 14.81 11.78
CA ILE A 147 1.48 15.85 12.33
C ILE A 147 0.71 17.17 12.44
N GLU A 148 -0.05 17.54 11.41
CA GLU A 148 -0.88 18.74 11.44
C GLU A 148 -1.94 18.71 12.56
N ARG A 149 -2.57 17.55 12.79
CA ARG A 149 -3.53 17.36 13.90
C ARG A 149 -2.88 17.45 15.27
N LYS A 150 -1.62 16.98 15.41
CA LYS A 150 -0.83 17.14 16.64
C LYS A 150 -0.52 18.60 16.90
N ASN A 151 0.02 19.29 15.89
CA ASN A 151 0.47 20.68 16.00
C ASN A 151 -0.68 21.67 16.20
N SER A 152 -1.88 21.37 15.67
CA SER A 152 -3.09 22.17 15.87
C SER A 152 -3.78 21.96 17.22
N GLY A 153 -3.26 21.08 18.10
CA GLY A 153 -3.84 20.81 19.42
C GLY A 153 -5.14 20.00 19.40
N ASN A 154 -5.63 19.61 18.21
CA ASN A 154 -6.84 18.80 18.02
C ASN A 154 -6.65 17.30 18.32
N TYR A 155 -5.44 16.90 18.75
CA TYR A 155 -5.07 15.51 19.01
C TYR A 155 -5.77 14.88 20.24
N LYS A 156 -6.40 15.67 21.11
CA LYS A 156 -6.96 15.20 22.39
C LYS A 156 -8.41 14.68 22.37
N ILE A 157 -9.15 14.75 21.28
CA ILE A 157 -10.61 14.42 21.33
C ILE A 157 -10.91 12.93 21.07
N SER A 158 -10.04 12.14 20.45
CA SER A 158 -10.38 10.76 20.05
C SER A 158 -9.86 9.65 20.98
N VAL A 159 -9.01 9.93 21.97
CA VAL A 159 -8.39 8.87 22.82
C VAL A 159 -9.20 8.56 24.08
N LEU A 160 -10.19 9.39 24.45
CA LEU A 160 -10.97 9.21 25.68
C LEU A 160 -12.40 8.64 25.49
N SER A 161 -12.81 8.27 24.27
CA SER A 161 -14.17 7.74 24.01
C SER A 161 -14.23 6.22 23.78
N GLN A 162 -13.26 5.46 24.29
CA GLN A 162 -13.35 3.99 24.36
C GLN A 162 -13.13 3.50 25.80
N LYS A 163 -14.01 3.94 26.70
CA LYS A 163 -14.47 3.19 27.85
C LYS A 163 -15.91 3.61 28.09
N ASP A 164 -16.84 2.78 27.63
CA ASP A 164 -17.83 2.07 28.44
C ASP A 164 -18.58 1.06 27.57
#